data_AF-A0A9D1Q5T0-F1
#
_entry.id   AF-A0A9D1Q5T0-F1
#
_cell.length_a   1.000
_cell.length_b   1.000
_cell.length_c   1.000
_cell.angle_alpha   90.00
_cell.angle_beta   90.00
_cell.angle_gamma   90.00
#
_symmetry.space_group_name_H-M   'P 1'
#
loop_
_entity.id
_entity.type
_entity.pdbx_description
1 polymer ?
#
loop_
_entity_poly.entity_id
_entity_poly.type
_entity_poly.pdbx_seq_one_letter_code
_entity_poly.pdbx_strand_id
1 'polypeptide(L)' 'RRLGYQFPHWSLHDLRRTARTNFSDLTAPHIAEIMLGHKLPGVWQVYDKSDYLEEQRKAYQTWWERVESIVTCTS' A
#
# COMPACT_ATOMS: atom_id res chain seq x y z
N ARG A 1 4.13 -1.58 -28.48
CA ARG A 1 2.74 -1.96 -28.84
C ARG A 1 1.80 -1.19 -27.91
N ARG A 2 1.13 -0.12 -28.36
CA ARG A 2 0.04 0.48 -27.57
C ARG A 2 -1.20 -0.36 -27.84
N LEU A 3 -1.59 -1.20 -26.88
CA LEU A 3 -2.89 -1.86 -26.93
C LEU A 3 -3.92 -0.73 -26.92
N GLY A 4 -4.81 -0.65 -27.92
CA GLY A 4 -5.76 0.45 -28.14
C GLY A 4 -6.88 0.53 -27.09
N TYR A 5 -6.56 0.21 -25.83
CA TYR A 5 -7.47 0.18 -24.71
C TYR A 5 -7.65 1.60 -24.18
N GLN A 6 -8.86 2.14 -24.30
CA GLN A 6 -9.23 3.36 -23.61
C GLN A 6 -9.53 3.01 -22.15
N PHE A 7 -8.57 3.31 -21.27
CA PHE A 7 -8.84 3.24 -19.84
C PHE A 7 -9.68 4.45 -19.42
N PRO A 8 -10.61 4.30 -18.46
CA PRO A 8 -11.11 5.43 -17.68
C PRO A 8 -9.94 6.23 -17.12
N HIS A 9 -10.17 7.49 -16.73
CA HIS A 9 -9.13 8.33 -16.12
C HIS A 9 -8.30 7.55 -15.10
N TRP A 10 -7.02 7.33 -15.42
CA TRP A 10 -6.08 6.61 -14.58
C TRP A 10 -5.00 7.58 -14.10
N SER A 11 -4.68 7.49 -12.82
CA SER A 11 -3.76 8.41 -12.14
C SER A 11 -2.92 7.68 -11.10
N LEU A 12 -1.95 8.38 -10.53
CA LEU A 12 -1.17 7.87 -9.39
C LEU A 12 -2.05 7.51 -8.18
N HIS A 13 -3.25 8.10 -8.06
CA HIS A 13 -4.20 7.75 -7.01
C HIS A 13 -4.68 6.28 -7.13
N ASP A 14 -4.77 5.74 -8.34
CA ASP A 14 -5.16 4.35 -8.58
C ASP A 14 -4.12 3.35 -8.07
N LEU A 15 -2.83 3.69 -8.19
CA LEU A 15 -1.75 2.90 -7.60
C LEU A 15 -1.86 2.87 -6.07
N ARG A 16 -2.15 4.02 -5.46
CA ARG A 16 -2.34 4.13 -4.01
C ARG A 16 -3.54 3.31 -3.53
N ARG A 17 -4.67 3.35 -4.26
CA ARG A 17 -5.85 2.51 -3.97
C ARG A 17 -5.53 1.03 -4.08
N THR A 18 -4.82 0.64 -5.14
CA THR A 18 -4.37 -0.74 -5.35
C THR A 18 -3.48 -1.21 -4.19
N ALA A 19 -2.50 -0.40 -3.79
CA ALA A 19 -1.64 -0.71 -2.65
C ALA A 19 -2.45 -0.86 -1.35
N ARG A 20 -3.39 0.06 -1.07
CA ARG A 20 -4.24 -0.01 0.13
C ARG A 20 -5.02 -1.31 0.23
N THR A 21 -5.62 -1.75 -0.88
CA THR A 21 -6.37 -3.01 -0.92
C THR A 21 -5.47 -4.20 -0.59
N ASN A 22 -4.26 -4.25 -1.16
CA ASN A 22 -3.31 -5.33 -0.93
C ASN A 22 -2.71 -5.31 0.49
N PHE A 23 -2.50 -4.12 1.08
CA PHE A 23 -1.98 -4.01 2.45
C PHE A 23 -2.91 -4.63 3.50
N SER A 24 -4.21 -4.75 3.22
CA SER A 24 -5.15 -5.41 4.13
C SER A 24 -4.79 -6.86 4.44
N ASP A 25 -4.10 -7.54 3.53
CA ASP A 25 -3.65 -8.93 3.71
C ASP A 25 -2.26 -9.02 4.36
N LEU A 26 -1.52 -7.90 4.42
CA LEU A 26 -0.12 -7.85 4.84
C LEU A 26 0.07 -7.30 6.25
N THR A 27 -0.83 -6.44 6.71
CA THR A 27 -0.70 -5.77 8.00
C THR A 27 -2.05 -5.34 8.56
N ALA A 28 -2.06 -4.91 9.82
CA ALA A 28 -3.26 -4.42 10.46
C ALA A 28 -3.75 -3.11 9.82
N PRO A 29 -5.06 -2.81 9.84
CA PRO A 29 -5.62 -1.64 9.16
C PRO A 29 -4.96 -0.32 9.55
N HIS A 30 -4.68 -0.10 10.84
CA HIS A 30 -4.06 1.13 11.33
C HIS A 30 -2.63 1.32 10.81
N ILE A 31 -1.86 0.24 10.69
CA ILE A 31 -0.51 0.27 10.10
C ILE A 31 -0.61 0.58 8.60
N ALA A 32 -1.57 -0.02 7.88
CA ALA A 32 -1.81 0.27 6.47
C ALA A 32 -2.20 1.76 6.24
N GLU A 33 -2.97 2.37 7.14
CA GLU A 33 -3.27 3.80 7.09
C GLU A 33 -2.00 4.64 7.31
N ILE A 34 -1.18 4.30 8.32
CA ILE A 34 0.10 4.99 8.58
C ILE A 34 1.06 4.88 7.40
N MET A 35 1.18 3.70 6.78
CA MET A 35 2.02 3.47 5.59
C MET A 35 1.61 4.38 4.42
N LEU A 36 0.31 4.67 4.29
CA LEU A 36 -0.17 5.61 3.29
C LEU A 36 0.03 7.08 3.71
N GLY A 37 0.50 7.37 4.93
CA GLY A 37 0.58 8.71 5.47
C GLY A 37 -0.79 9.28 5.84
N HIS A 38 -1.78 8.41 6.08
CA HIS A 38 -3.04 8.83 6.65
C HIS A 38 -2.91 9.04 8.15
N LYS A 39 -3.74 9.95 8.66
CA LYS A 39 -3.91 10.17 10.07
C LYS A 39 -4.88 9.14 10.65
N LEU A 40 -4.53 8.50 11.76
CA LEU A 40 -5.42 7.56 12.45
C LEU A 40 -6.68 8.27 12.97
N PRO A 41 -7.85 7.63 13.02
CA PRO A 41 -9.07 8.30 13.44
C PRO A 41 -9.15 8.52 14.97
N GLY A 42 -9.68 9.67 15.37
CA GLY A 42 -10.15 9.94 16.72
C GLY A 42 -9.10 9.80 17.83
N VAL A 43 -9.49 9.09 18.89
CA VAL A 43 -8.74 8.96 20.15
C VAL A 43 -7.39 8.25 19.97
N TRP A 44 -7.22 7.48 18.89
CA TRP A 44 -5.98 6.78 18.61
C TRP A 44 -4.81 7.74 18.45
N GLN A 45 -5.00 8.91 17.82
CA GLN A 45 -3.92 9.92 17.69
C GLN A 45 -3.42 10.46 19.03
N VAL A 46 -4.22 10.35 20.10
CA VAL A 46 -3.89 10.89 21.42
C VAL A 46 -3.04 9.91 22.23
N TYR A 47 -3.36 8.62 22.14
CA TYR A 47 -2.76 7.59 22.99
C TYR A 47 -1.79 6.68 22.25
N ASP A 48 -2.01 6.44 20.96
CA ASP A 48 -1.13 5.62 20.14
C ASP A 48 0.04 6.48 19.66
N LYS A 49 1.16 6.33 20.35
CA LYS A 49 2.43 7.02 20.06
C LYS A 49 3.42 6.13 19.33
N SER A 50 3.02 4.90 19.00
CA SER A 50 3.88 3.97 18.29
C SER A 50 4.01 4.41 16.83
N ASP A 51 5.22 4.33 16.30
CA ASP A 51 5.48 4.56 14.88
C ASP A 51 5.30 3.27 14.05
N TYR A 52 5.24 2.10 14.68
CA TYR A 52 5.12 0.79 14.04
C TYR A 52 6.16 0.56 12.92
N LEU A 53 7.38 1.11 13.07
CA LEU A 53 8.37 1.08 12.00
C LEU A 53 8.72 -0.35 11.54
N GLU A 54 8.77 -1.31 12.46
CA GLU A 54 9.13 -2.69 12.12
C GLU A 54 8.00 -3.40 11.37
N GLU A 55 6.75 -3.18 11.76
CA GLU A 55 5.58 -3.71 11.06
C GLU A 55 5.43 -3.07 9.68
N GLN A 56 5.64 -1.76 9.57
CA GLN A 56 5.69 -1.05 8.29
C GLN A 56 6.77 -1.66 7.38
N ARG A 57 7.99 -1.86 7.91
CA ARG A 57 9.11 -2.43 7.16
C ARG A 57 8.78 -3.82 6.63
N LYS A 58 8.19 -4.70 7.45
CA LYS A 58 7.78 -6.05 7.02
C LYS A 58 6.72 -5.98 5.91
N ALA A 59 5.71 -5.15 6.07
CA ALA A 59 4.64 -5.00 5.08
C ALA A 59 5.17 -4.44 3.75
N TYR A 60 6.06 -3.43 3.80
CA TYR A 60 6.70 -2.89 2.60
C TYR A 60 7.56 -3.93 1.89
N GLN A 61 8.32 -4.73 2.64
CA GLN A 61 9.16 -5.78 2.06
C GLN A 61 8.32 -6.81 1.30
N THR A 62 7.26 -7.33 1.91
CA THR A 62 6.38 -8.30 1.25
C THR A 62 5.64 -7.69 0.04
N TRP A 63 5.23 -6.43 0.15
CA TRP A 63 4.62 -5.74 -1.00
C TRP A 63 5.61 -5.53 -2.14
N TRP A 64 6.85 -5.15 -1.82
CA TRP A 64 7.94 -5.01 -2.79
C TRP A 64 8.16 -6.31 -3.55
N GLU A 65 8.33 -7.43 -2.84
CA GLU A 65 8.52 -8.76 -3.45
C GLU A 65 7.36 -9.14 -4.38
N ARG A 66 6.12 -8.83 -3.98
CA ARG A 66 4.95 -9.06 -4.82
C ARG A 66 4.98 -8.21 -6.09
N VAL A 67 5.24 -6.91 -5.97
CA VAL A 67 5.34 -6.02 -7.14
C VAL A 67 6.48 -6.44 -8.05
N GLU A 68 7.64 -6.76 -7.48
CA GLU A 68 8.80 -7.27 -8.18
C GLU A 68 8.40 -8.50 -9.00
N SER A 69 7.77 -9.51 -8.39
CA SER A 69 7.32 -10.73 -9.10
C SER A 69 6.37 -10.47 -10.27
N ILE A 70 5.60 -9.36 -10.24
CA ILE A 70 4.70 -8.97 -11.33
C ILE A 70 5.47 -8.30 -12.47
N VAL A 71 6.45 -7.45 -12.15
CA VAL A 71 7.18 -6.65 -13.15
C VAL A 71 8.40 -7.38 -13.72
N THR A 72 9.02 -8.26 -12.95
CA THR A 72 10.18 -9.07 -13.36
C THR A 72 9.78 -10.43 -13.92
N CYS A 73 8.47 -10.72 -14.04
CA CYS A 73 7.98 -11.87 -14.80
C CYS A 73 8.30 -11.66 -16.29
N THR A 74 9.55 -11.91 -16.64
CA THR A 74 10.10 -11.99 -17.99
C THR A 74 10.73 -13.38 -18.06
N SER A 75 10.05 -14.25 -18.82
CA SER A 75 10.45 -15.54 -19.40
C SER A 75 11.63 -16.32 -18.81
#